data_AF-A0A1Y2C4Y2-F1
#
_entry.id   AF-A0A1Y2C4Y2-F1
#
_cell.length_a   1.000
_cell.length_b   1.000
_cell.length_c   1.000
_cell.angle_alpha   90.00
_cell.angle_beta   90.00
_cell.angle_gamma   90.00
#
_symmetry.space_group_name_H-M   'P 1'
#
loop_
_entity.id
_entity.type
_entity.pdbx_description
1 polymer ?
#
loop_
_entity_poly.entity_id
_entity_poly.type
_entity_poly.pdbx_seq_one_letter_code
_entity_poly.pdbx_strand_id
1 'polypeptide(L)'
;MAQYNVYRGSAVPGFSVPATLSSLDDVNDIQPFLTNLIQTGQIKPTANTYYPIHFAPGISITQGGGASCSVFCAYHGTIDISSLNVGTKYLYYGVVPDQGGSCAGGCGSDPSEVNNMFSVASHELAEAATDAAVGVATANASPLAWYDSTNGEIGDICNAQQGTTVGGDGVTYVIQTIWSNSANACVASGPAPKTTTTAVVKKTTTTAAVVRLPLLPLSRLPLLPLSRLPLLLSRPLLPLAPVPTASVLLVLL
;
A
#
# COMPACT_ATOMS: atom_id res chain seq x y z
N MET A 1 2.73 6.98 11.68
CA MET A 1 3.91 6.15 11.36
C MET A 1 5.12 6.95 10.84
N ALA A 2 5.20 8.28 11.05
CA ALA A 2 6.28 9.11 10.51
C ALA A 2 7.69 8.76 11.03
N GLN A 3 7.80 8.19 12.24
CA GLN A 3 9.07 7.68 12.77
C GLN A 3 9.70 6.58 11.89
N TYR A 4 8.87 5.89 11.09
CA TYR A 4 9.26 4.84 10.15
C TYR A 4 9.44 5.37 8.71
N ASN A 5 9.45 6.70 8.55
CA ASN A 5 9.46 7.39 7.24
C ASN A 5 8.22 7.07 6.37
N VAL A 6 7.11 6.67 7.01
CA VAL A 6 5.80 6.45 6.39
C VAL A 6 4.91 7.67 6.60
N TYR A 7 4.37 8.20 5.50
CA TYR A 7 3.53 9.39 5.48
C TYR A 7 2.12 9.07 4.98
N ARG A 8 1.32 10.11 4.74
CA ARG A 8 -0.03 9.95 4.20
C ARG A 8 0.01 9.33 2.81
N GLY A 9 -0.80 8.30 2.60
CA GLY A 9 -1.17 7.77 1.30
C GLY A 9 -2.41 8.45 0.74
N SER A 10 -2.80 8.02 -0.45
CA SER A 10 -4.11 8.29 -1.04
C SER A 10 -4.97 7.03 -0.97
N ALA A 11 -6.14 7.08 -1.57
CA ALA A 11 -6.86 5.89 -1.99
C ALA A 11 -7.50 6.17 -3.34
N VAL A 12 -7.59 5.16 -4.20
CA VAL A 12 -8.45 5.21 -5.39
C VAL A 12 -9.63 4.25 -5.21
N PRO A 13 -10.74 4.47 -5.92
CA PRO A 13 -11.91 3.60 -5.79
C PRO A 13 -11.52 2.14 -6.02
N GLY A 14 -12.00 1.27 -5.11
CA GLY A 14 -11.84 -0.16 -5.29
C GLY A 14 -12.76 -0.73 -6.35
N PHE A 15 -12.49 -1.96 -6.74
CA PHE A 15 -13.39 -2.75 -7.60
C PHE A 15 -13.66 -4.12 -6.97
N SER A 16 -14.70 -4.77 -7.46
CA SER A 16 -15.12 -6.07 -6.99
C SER A 16 -15.01 -7.13 -8.08
N VAL A 17 -14.44 -8.28 -7.72
CA VAL A 17 -14.39 -9.45 -8.60
C VAL A 17 -15.19 -10.60 -7.98
N PRO A 18 -16.01 -11.32 -8.75
CA PRO A 18 -16.70 -12.51 -8.28
C PRO A 18 -15.73 -13.60 -7.84
N ALA A 19 -15.89 -14.14 -6.63
CA ALA A 19 -15.15 -15.33 -6.22
C ALA A 19 -15.63 -16.54 -7.03
N THR A 20 -14.70 -17.25 -7.67
CA THR A 20 -14.97 -18.48 -8.41
C THR A 20 -14.71 -19.74 -7.59
N LEU A 21 -14.01 -19.60 -6.46
CA LEU A 21 -13.63 -20.65 -5.53
C LEU A 21 -13.98 -20.22 -4.10
N SER A 22 -14.32 -21.19 -3.26
CA SER A 22 -14.54 -21.00 -1.82
C SER A 22 -13.32 -21.39 -0.97
N SER A 23 -12.29 -21.96 -1.59
CA SER A 23 -11.01 -22.27 -0.98
C SER A 23 -9.92 -21.77 -1.91
N LEU A 24 -9.00 -20.97 -1.37
CA LEU A 24 -7.91 -20.34 -2.11
C LEU A 24 -6.61 -20.58 -1.38
N ASP A 25 -5.55 -20.84 -2.12
CA ASP A 25 -4.19 -20.79 -1.63
C ASP A 25 -3.50 -19.52 -2.13
N ASP A 26 -2.66 -18.93 -1.28
CA ASP A 26 -1.97 -17.69 -1.63
C ASP A 26 -1.12 -17.83 -2.90
N VAL A 27 -0.23 -18.83 -2.92
CA VAL A 27 0.75 -19.01 -4.00
C VAL A 27 0.07 -19.52 -5.27
N ASN A 28 -0.92 -20.41 -5.13
CA ASN A 28 -1.54 -21.07 -6.27
C ASN A 28 -2.73 -20.30 -6.88
N ASP A 29 -3.40 -19.45 -6.11
CA ASP A 29 -4.62 -18.76 -6.57
C ASP A 29 -4.50 -17.23 -6.48
N ILE A 30 -4.12 -16.67 -5.33
CA ILE A 30 -4.15 -15.21 -5.08
C ILE A 30 -3.02 -14.50 -5.85
N GLN A 31 -1.79 -15.00 -5.78
CA GLN A 31 -0.65 -14.39 -6.48
C GLN A 31 -0.80 -14.43 -8.01
N PRO A 32 -1.24 -15.55 -8.64
CA PRO A 32 -1.55 -15.57 -10.07
C PRO A 32 -2.70 -14.63 -10.44
N PHE A 33 -3.75 -14.53 -9.60
CA PHE A 33 -4.84 -13.59 -9.81
C PHE A 33 -4.34 -12.13 -9.86
N LEU A 34 -3.57 -11.70 -8.86
CA LEU A 34 -2.95 -10.37 -8.83
C LEU A 34 -2.05 -10.12 -10.05
N THR A 35 -1.24 -11.11 -10.41
CA THR A 35 -0.37 -11.05 -11.61
C THR A 35 -1.19 -10.84 -12.89
N ASN A 36 -2.31 -11.53 -13.03
CA ASN A 36 -3.22 -11.36 -14.16
C ASN A 36 -3.89 -9.97 -14.17
N LEU A 37 -4.22 -9.39 -13.01
CA LEU A 37 -4.72 -8.02 -12.91
C LEU A 37 -3.68 -7.00 -13.42
N ILE A 38 -2.39 -7.23 -13.18
CA ILE A 38 -1.30 -6.41 -13.73
C ILE A 38 -1.27 -6.57 -15.26
N GLN A 39 -1.22 -7.80 -15.76
CA GLN A 39 -1.07 -8.10 -17.18
C GLN A 39 -2.24 -7.57 -18.02
N THR A 40 -3.46 -7.58 -17.46
CA THR A 40 -4.66 -7.02 -18.10
C THR A 40 -4.78 -5.49 -17.91
N GLY A 41 -3.86 -4.87 -17.17
CA GLY A 41 -3.83 -3.44 -16.92
C GLY A 41 -4.90 -2.92 -15.96
N GLN A 42 -5.60 -3.80 -15.24
CA GLN A 42 -6.59 -3.44 -14.23
C GLN A 42 -5.95 -2.82 -13.00
N ILE A 43 -4.75 -3.29 -12.62
CA ILE A 43 -3.91 -2.66 -11.60
C ILE A 43 -2.55 -2.28 -12.17
N LYS A 44 -1.93 -1.26 -11.57
CA LYS A 44 -0.64 -0.71 -12.00
C LYS A 44 0.25 -0.51 -10.78
N PRO A 45 0.98 -1.55 -10.34
CA PRO A 45 1.79 -1.47 -9.14
C PRO A 45 2.90 -0.44 -9.32
N THR A 46 3.18 0.28 -8.25
CA THR A 46 4.36 1.13 -8.12
C THR A 46 5.15 0.67 -6.89
N ALA A 47 6.33 1.26 -6.67
CA ALA A 47 7.10 1.01 -5.46
C ALA A 47 6.38 1.46 -4.16
N ASN A 48 5.28 2.22 -4.25
CA ASN A 48 4.54 2.77 -3.11
C ASN A 48 3.04 2.46 -3.20
N THR A 49 2.64 1.34 -3.81
CA THR A 49 1.23 0.95 -3.91
C THR A 49 0.99 -0.34 -3.16
N TYR A 50 -0.07 -0.34 -2.35
CA TYR A 50 -0.51 -1.50 -1.58
C TYR A 50 -1.91 -1.93 -2.00
N TYR A 51 -2.11 -3.24 -2.11
CA TYR A 51 -3.31 -3.86 -2.64
C TYR A 51 -3.99 -4.76 -1.58
N PRO A 52 -4.77 -4.20 -0.64
CA PRO A 52 -5.58 -4.99 0.29
C PRO A 52 -6.77 -5.64 -0.43
N ILE A 53 -6.93 -6.94 -0.23
CA ILE A 53 -7.97 -7.78 -0.81
C ILE A 53 -8.88 -8.24 0.33
N HIS A 54 -10.11 -7.74 0.34
CA HIS A 54 -11.12 -8.19 1.30
C HIS A 54 -11.97 -9.31 0.71
N PHE A 55 -12.08 -10.42 1.44
CA PHE A 55 -12.85 -11.58 1.02
C PHE A 55 -14.24 -11.58 1.64
N ALA A 56 -15.21 -12.08 0.87
CA ALA A 56 -16.58 -12.26 1.34
C ALA A 56 -16.67 -13.45 2.33
N PRO A 57 -17.75 -13.52 3.15
CA PRO A 57 -17.99 -14.65 4.03
C PRO A 57 -17.97 -15.99 3.30
N GLY A 58 -17.43 -17.02 3.96
CA GLY A 58 -17.41 -18.40 3.45
C GLY A 58 -16.26 -18.74 2.51
N ILE A 59 -15.29 -17.83 2.33
CA ILE A 59 -14.05 -18.10 1.60
C ILE A 59 -12.95 -18.47 2.61
N SER A 60 -12.35 -19.64 2.43
CA SER A 60 -11.19 -20.10 3.21
C SER A 60 -9.91 -19.80 2.44
N ILE A 61 -8.90 -19.25 3.13
CA ILE A 61 -7.59 -18.95 2.54
C ILE A 61 -6.51 -19.74 3.25
N THR A 62 -5.55 -20.29 2.51
CA THR A 62 -4.31 -20.86 3.04
C THR A 62 -3.08 -20.06 2.64
N GLN A 63 -2.12 -19.99 3.55
CA GLN A 63 -0.81 -19.37 3.31
C GLN A 63 0.25 -20.15 4.11
N GLY A 64 1.32 -20.59 3.45
CA GLY A 64 2.43 -21.29 4.14
C GLY A 64 2.02 -22.54 4.92
N GLY A 65 0.90 -23.17 4.56
CA GLY A 65 0.31 -24.31 5.29
C GLY A 65 -0.60 -23.94 6.46
N GLY A 66 -0.71 -22.66 6.83
CA GLY A 66 -1.70 -22.15 7.78
C GLY A 66 -3.03 -21.82 7.09
N ALA A 67 -4.13 -21.90 7.84
CA ALA A 67 -5.47 -21.55 7.37
C ALA A 67 -5.98 -20.27 8.05
N SER A 68 -6.67 -19.43 7.28
CA SER A 68 -7.36 -18.23 7.77
C SER A 68 -8.35 -18.59 8.88
N CYS A 69 -8.53 -17.70 9.85
CA CYS A 69 -9.42 -17.87 11.00
C CYS A 69 -9.02 -19.02 11.95
N SER A 70 -7.86 -19.64 11.76
CA SER A 70 -7.34 -20.70 12.63
C SER A 70 -5.87 -20.45 13.01
N VAL A 71 -5.07 -20.01 12.03
CA VAL A 71 -3.65 -19.69 12.21
C VAL A 71 -3.41 -18.18 12.10
N PHE A 72 -4.12 -17.50 11.19
CA PHE A 72 -3.99 -16.06 10.98
C PHE A 72 -5.36 -15.41 10.73
N CYS A 73 -5.43 -14.11 10.94
CA CYS A 73 -6.65 -13.30 10.79
C CYS A 73 -6.65 -12.42 9.55
N ALA A 74 -5.46 -12.04 9.12
CA ALA A 74 -5.11 -11.44 7.87
C ALA A 74 -3.59 -11.69 7.67
N TYR A 75 -3.06 -11.27 6.53
CA TYR A 75 -1.62 -11.13 6.34
C TYR A 75 -1.36 -10.10 5.24
N HIS A 76 -0.15 -9.56 5.21
CA HIS A 76 0.38 -8.88 4.04
C HIS A 76 1.52 -9.69 3.42
N GLY A 77 1.76 -9.44 2.13
CA GLY A 77 2.67 -10.24 1.34
C GLY A 77 3.31 -9.47 0.21
N THR A 78 4.28 -10.11 -0.42
CA THR A 78 5.07 -9.54 -1.51
C THR A 78 5.20 -10.53 -2.64
N ILE A 79 4.99 -10.06 -3.87
CA ILE A 79 5.26 -10.84 -5.09
C ILE A 79 6.44 -10.19 -5.81
N ASP A 80 7.45 -10.97 -6.19
CA ASP A 80 8.47 -10.51 -7.15
C ASP A 80 7.85 -10.52 -8.56
N ILE A 81 7.57 -9.33 -9.07
CA ILE A 81 6.97 -9.10 -10.40
C ILE A 81 7.99 -8.49 -11.37
N SER A 82 9.29 -8.58 -11.05
CA SER A 82 10.36 -8.02 -11.90
C SER A 82 10.32 -8.53 -13.33
N SER A 83 9.93 -9.79 -13.52
CA SER A 83 9.79 -10.43 -14.83
C SER A 83 8.69 -9.83 -15.71
N LEU A 84 7.73 -9.09 -15.14
CA LEU A 84 6.67 -8.42 -15.88
C LEU A 84 7.12 -7.10 -16.51
N ASN A 85 8.29 -6.56 -16.12
CA ASN A 85 8.85 -5.30 -16.65
C ASN A 85 7.89 -4.09 -16.55
N VAL A 86 7.08 -4.01 -15.49
CA VAL A 86 6.05 -2.96 -15.29
C VAL A 86 6.52 -1.74 -14.48
N GLY A 87 7.83 -1.55 -14.33
CA GLY A 87 8.42 -0.36 -13.70
C GLY A 87 8.63 -0.43 -12.17
N THR A 88 8.23 -1.52 -11.53
CA THR A 88 8.58 -1.85 -10.14
C THR A 88 8.98 -3.32 -10.02
N LYS A 89 9.80 -3.65 -9.01
CA LYS A 89 10.25 -5.03 -8.73
C LYS A 89 9.17 -5.84 -8.02
N TYR A 90 8.41 -5.19 -7.15
CA TYR A 90 7.51 -5.86 -6.22
C TYR A 90 6.09 -5.35 -6.33
N LEU A 91 5.14 -6.26 -6.09
CA LEU A 91 3.76 -5.94 -5.75
C LEU A 91 3.55 -6.24 -4.26
N TYR A 92 2.95 -5.30 -3.55
CA TYR A 92 2.65 -5.40 -2.12
C TYR A 92 1.14 -5.53 -1.94
N TYR A 93 0.68 -6.54 -1.22
CA TYR A 93 -0.74 -6.82 -1.08
C TYR A 93 -1.09 -7.27 0.34
N GLY A 94 -2.36 -7.19 0.68
CA GLY A 94 -2.92 -7.72 1.91
C GLY A 94 -4.05 -8.68 1.59
N VAL A 95 -4.24 -9.67 2.44
CA VAL A 95 -5.36 -10.60 2.38
C VAL A 95 -6.11 -10.53 3.68
N VAL A 96 -7.34 -10.05 3.59
CA VAL A 96 -8.23 -9.82 4.73
C VAL A 96 -9.46 -10.71 4.57
N PRO A 97 -9.47 -11.90 5.19
CA PRO A 97 -10.67 -12.72 5.35
C PRO A 97 -11.85 -11.93 5.94
N ASP A 98 -13.06 -12.41 5.67
CA ASP A 98 -14.24 -11.94 6.40
C ASP A 98 -14.07 -12.20 7.90
N GLN A 99 -14.30 -11.18 8.72
CA GLN A 99 -14.11 -11.27 10.18
C GLN A 99 -15.35 -11.79 10.92
N GLY A 100 -16.41 -12.13 10.19
CA GLY A 100 -17.52 -12.93 10.67
C GLY A 100 -17.20 -14.43 10.58
N GLY A 101 -18.26 -15.26 10.59
CA GLY A 101 -18.15 -16.69 10.33
C GLY A 101 -17.10 -17.40 11.19
N SER A 102 -16.15 -18.07 10.54
CA SER A 102 -15.06 -18.80 11.22
C SER A 102 -14.05 -17.90 11.92
N CYS A 103 -13.91 -16.64 11.51
CA CYS A 103 -13.00 -15.68 12.13
C CYS A 103 -13.61 -15.01 13.37
N ALA A 104 -14.93 -15.06 13.52
CA ALA A 104 -15.63 -14.44 14.63
C ALA A 104 -15.11 -14.95 16.00
N GLY A 105 -14.72 -14.03 16.87
CA GLY A 105 -14.21 -14.32 18.22
C GLY A 105 -12.74 -14.76 18.26
N GLY A 106 -12.18 -15.29 17.17
CA GLY A 106 -10.76 -15.64 17.04
C GLY A 106 -9.88 -14.47 16.61
N CYS A 107 -10.43 -13.58 15.78
CA CYS A 107 -9.71 -12.47 15.14
C CYS A 107 -10.09 -11.09 15.68
N GLY A 108 -10.67 -11.08 16.88
CA GLY A 108 -11.19 -9.89 17.53
C GLY A 108 -12.37 -10.24 18.42
N SER A 109 -12.61 -9.39 19.42
CA SER A 109 -13.69 -9.57 20.40
C SER A 109 -14.72 -8.45 20.36
N ASP A 110 -14.58 -7.48 19.44
CA ASP A 110 -15.58 -6.43 19.26
C ASP A 110 -16.89 -7.07 18.74
N PRO A 111 -18.05 -6.74 19.32
CA PRO A 111 -19.34 -7.26 18.84
C PRO A 111 -19.67 -6.79 17.41
N SER A 112 -19.01 -5.75 16.92
CA SER A 112 -19.11 -5.26 15.55
C SER A 112 -18.03 -5.90 14.67
N GLU A 113 -18.44 -6.79 13.77
CA GLU A 113 -17.54 -7.47 12.83
C GLU A 113 -16.70 -6.48 12.00
N VAL A 114 -17.28 -5.33 11.64
CA VAL A 114 -16.55 -4.30 10.89
C VAL A 114 -15.42 -3.67 11.70
N ASN A 115 -15.55 -3.56 13.02
CA ASN A 115 -14.47 -3.05 13.87
C ASN A 115 -13.31 -4.05 13.95
N ASN A 116 -13.61 -5.35 14.01
CA ASN A 116 -12.58 -6.39 13.93
C ASN A 116 -11.90 -6.35 12.55
N MET A 117 -12.66 -6.15 11.48
CA MET A 117 -12.11 -5.96 10.12
C MET A 117 -11.19 -4.74 10.03
N PHE A 118 -11.60 -3.59 10.56
CA PHE A 118 -10.74 -2.41 10.57
C PHE A 118 -9.48 -2.62 11.42
N SER A 119 -9.59 -3.32 12.55
CA SER A 119 -8.43 -3.70 13.35
C SER A 119 -7.40 -4.48 12.54
N VAL A 120 -7.79 -5.63 11.98
CA VAL A 120 -6.86 -6.49 11.23
C VAL A 120 -6.36 -5.81 9.96
N ALA A 121 -7.22 -5.08 9.23
CA ALA A 121 -6.78 -4.37 8.03
C ALA A 121 -5.79 -3.25 8.36
N SER A 122 -5.96 -2.57 9.50
CA SER A 122 -5.02 -1.53 9.94
C SER A 122 -3.68 -2.09 10.43
N HIS A 123 -3.67 -3.30 11.00
CA HIS A 123 -2.47 -4.07 11.31
C HIS A 123 -1.68 -4.32 10.02
N GLU A 124 -2.31 -4.99 9.04
CA GLU A 124 -1.65 -5.34 7.79
C GLU A 124 -1.20 -4.12 6.98
N LEU A 125 -1.99 -3.04 6.98
CA LEU A 125 -1.59 -1.81 6.31
C LEU A 125 -0.37 -1.17 6.96
N ALA A 126 -0.30 -1.18 8.30
CA ALA A 126 0.81 -0.56 9.01
C ALA A 126 2.12 -1.29 8.73
N GLU A 127 2.10 -2.63 8.77
CA GLU A 127 3.25 -3.47 8.49
C GLU A 127 3.61 -3.46 7.00
N ALA A 128 2.65 -3.59 6.09
CA ALA A 128 2.92 -3.41 4.68
C ALA A 128 3.54 -2.05 4.34
N ALA A 129 3.30 -1.00 5.13
CA ALA A 129 3.94 0.29 4.96
C ALA A 129 5.36 0.37 5.55
N THR A 130 5.70 -0.45 6.54
CA THR A 130 7.01 -0.44 7.21
C THR A 130 7.96 -1.55 6.77
N ASP A 131 7.45 -2.67 6.29
CA ASP A 131 8.18 -3.87 5.88
C ASP A 131 7.49 -4.60 4.73
N ALA A 132 7.00 -3.81 3.77
CA ALA A 132 6.35 -4.23 2.53
C ALA A 132 6.92 -5.49 1.85
N ALA A 133 8.23 -5.71 1.91
CA ALA A 133 8.94 -6.81 1.26
C ALA A 133 9.08 -8.10 2.12
N VAL A 134 8.32 -8.23 3.21
CA VAL A 134 8.38 -9.40 4.11
C VAL A 134 8.24 -10.74 3.36
N GLY A 135 7.35 -10.80 2.36
CA GLY A 135 7.04 -12.04 1.63
C GLY A 135 8.17 -12.59 0.76
N VAL A 136 9.22 -11.80 0.52
CA VAL A 136 10.41 -12.19 -0.25
C VAL A 136 11.70 -12.13 0.57
N ALA A 137 11.62 -11.76 1.84
CA ALA A 137 12.77 -11.73 2.72
C ALA A 137 13.20 -13.15 3.13
N THR A 138 14.50 -13.42 3.13
CA THR A 138 15.05 -14.74 3.51
C THR A 138 15.91 -14.70 4.77
N ALA A 139 16.04 -13.52 5.39
CA ALA A 139 16.81 -13.28 6.60
C ALA A 139 16.29 -12.01 7.28
N ASN A 140 16.68 -11.79 8.55
CA ASN A 140 16.46 -10.51 9.22
C ASN A 140 17.44 -9.45 8.70
N ALA A 141 17.28 -9.12 7.42
CA ALA A 141 18.09 -8.21 6.64
C ALA A 141 17.31 -7.80 5.38
N SER A 142 17.77 -6.76 4.68
CA SER A 142 17.18 -6.32 3.40
C SER A 142 16.87 -7.52 2.48
N PRO A 143 15.65 -7.60 1.93
CA PRO A 143 14.67 -6.52 1.83
C PRO A 143 13.73 -6.37 3.03
N LEU A 144 13.85 -7.20 4.09
CA LEU A 144 13.13 -7.00 5.34
C LEU A 144 13.51 -5.65 5.96
N ALA A 145 12.56 -4.97 6.57
CA ALA A 145 12.76 -3.63 7.13
C ALA A 145 12.45 -3.59 8.63
N TRP A 146 11.35 -2.97 9.06
CA TRP A 146 11.07 -2.71 10.48
C TRP A 146 10.59 -3.95 11.25
N TYR A 147 11.51 -4.89 11.48
CA TYR A 147 11.23 -6.18 12.10
C TYR A 147 12.06 -6.41 13.37
N ASP A 148 11.43 -6.93 14.43
CA ASP A 148 12.11 -7.38 15.65
C ASP A 148 12.24 -8.90 15.68
N SER A 149 13.45 -9.41 15.91
CA SER A 149 13.71 -10.86 15.88
C SER A 149 13.00 -11.66 16.98
N THR A 150 12.51 -11.01 18.03
CA THR A 150 11.83 -11.67 19.14
C THR A 150 10.32 -11.53 19.04
N ASN A 151 9.83 -10.36 18.65
CA ASN A 151 8.43 -10.00 18.73
C ASN A 151 7.74 -9.85 17.36
N GLY A 152 8.47 -9.88 16.25
CA GLY A 152 7.92 -9.75 14.91
C GLY A 152 7.83 -8.31 14.40
N GLU A 153 6.83 -8.06 13.59
CA GLU A 153 6.55 -6.78 12.95
C GLU A 153 5.93 -5.77 13.94
N ILE A 154 5.73 -4.53 13.52
CA ILE A 154 5.30 -3.47 14.44
C ILE A 154 3.84 -3.61 14.91
N GLY A 155 3.00 -4.32 14.15
CA GLY A 155 1.65 -4.70 14.51
C GLY A 155 1.65 -5.92 15.42
N ASP A 156 2.49 -6.92 15.16
CA ASP A 156 2.66 -8.11 16.02
C ASP A 156 2.92 -7.76 17.48
N ILE A 157 3.83 -6.82 17.74
CA ILE A 157 4.17 -6.36 19.11
C ILE A 157 2.92 -5.83 19.85
N CYS A 158 1.95 -5.32 19.11
CA CYS A 158 0.74 -4.68 19.61
C CYS A 158 -0.52 -5.49 19.31
N ASN A 159 -0.37 -6.79 19.00
CA ASN A 159 -1.48 -7.65 18.63
C ASN A 159 -2.60 -7.59 19.69
N ALA A 160 -3.85 -7.52 19.20
CA ALA A 160 -5.08 -7.39 19.98
C ALA A 160 -5.16 -6.15 20.90
N GLN A 161 -4.32 -5.14 20.69
CA GLN A 161 -4.42 -3.85 21.37
C GLN A 161 -5.08 -2.82 20.47
N GLN A 162 -6.30 -2.42 20.83
CA GLN A 162 -7.10 -1.52 20.01
C GLN A 162 -6.95 -0.06 20.39
N GLY A 163 -7.11 0.78 19.38
CA GLY A 163 -7.23 2.22 19.51
C GLY A 163 -8.30 2.75 18.57
N THR A 164 -8.35 4.07 18.43
CA THR A 164 -9.22 4.73 17.47
C THR A 164 -8.47 5.80 16.70
N THR A 165 -8.90 6.03 15.47
CA THR A 165 -8.41 7.14 14.63
C THR A 165 -9.58 7.81 13.93
N VAL A 166 -9.41 9.08 13.55
CA VAL A 166 -10.42 9.84 12.80
C VAL A 166 -10.01 9.86 11.33
N GLY A 167 -10.88 9.35 10.47
CA GLY A 167 -10.70 9.33 9.03
C GLY A 167 -10.75 10.73 8.40
N GLY A 168 -10.37 10.81 7.12
CA GLY A 168 -10.45 12.07 6.35
C GLY A 168 -11.88 12.58 6.15
N ASP A 169 -12.87 11.71 6.36
CA ASP A 169 -14.30 11.98 6.35
C ASP A 169 -14.85 12.42 7.72
N GLY A 170 -14.01 12.46 8.76
CA GLY A 170 -14.39 12.81 10.12
C GLY A 170 -15.03 11.67 10.92
N VAL A 171 -15.10 10.46 10.36
CA VAL A 171 -15.62 9.28 11.05
C VAL A 171 -14.53 8.66 11.94
N THR A 172 -14.90 8.20 13.12
CA THR A 172 -14.00 7.47 14.01
C THR A 172 -14.01 5.99 13.66
N TYR A 173 -12.83 5.42 13.46
CA TYR A 173 -12.61 4.02 13.14
C TYR A 173 -11.84 3.33 14.26
N VAL A 174 -12.22 2.08 14.56
CA VAL A 174 -11.40 1.18 15.38
C VAL A 174 -10.19 0.76 14.56
N ILE A 175 -9.01 0.78 15.16
CA ILE A 175 -7.77 0.31 14.56
C ILE A 175 -6.99 -0.51 15.59
N GLN A 176 -6.02 -1.29 15.13
CA GLN A 176 -4.99 -1.79 16.01
C GLN A 176 -3.98 -0.67 16.29
N THR A 177 -3.56 -0.55 17.54
CA THR A 177 -2.39 0.25 17.88
C THR A 177 -1.13 -0.39 17.30
N ILE A 178 -0.14 0.43 17.00
CA ILE A 178 1.11 0.00 16.37
C ILE A 178 2.28 0.40 17.27
N TRP A 179 3.31 -0.44 17.31
CA TRP A 179 4.49 -0.17 18.13
C TRP A 179 5.13 1.16 17.72
N SER A 180 5.68 1.87 18.69
CA SER A 180 6.45 3.07 18.46
C SER A 180 7.72 3.07 19.28
N ASN A 181 8.86 3.05 18.58
CA ASN A 181 10.17 3.20 19.22
C ASN A 181 10.29 4.55 19.95
N SER A 182 9.71 5.63 19.39
CA SER A 182 9.77 6.95 20.02
C SER A 182 8.89 7.09 21.26
N ALA A 183 7.74 6.41 21.31
CA ALA A 183 6.87 6.39 22.47
C ALA A 183 7.21 5.26 23.47
N ASN A 184 7.98 4.27 23.01
CA ASN A 184 8.23 3.01 23.71
C ASN A 184 6.92 2.34 24.18
N ALA A 185 5.90 2.35 23.31
CA ALA A 185 4.56 1.87 23.59
C ALA A 185 3.79 1.61 22.29
N CYS A 186 2.70 0.85 22.40
CA CYS A 186 1.68 0.72 21.36
C CYS A 186 0.82 1.98 21.32
N VAL A 187 0.69 2.61 20.14
CA VAL A 187 -0.04 3.88 19.98
C VAL A 187 -1.00 3.84 18.79
N ALA A 188 -2.17 4.47 18.94
CA ALA A 188 -3.14 4.66 17.86
C ALA A 188 -2.74 5.80 16.90
N SER A 189 -1.93 6.74 17.39
CA SER A 189 -1.44 7.87 16.63
C SER A 189 -0.02 8.19 17.06
N GLY A 190 0.88 8.36 16.08
CA GLY A 190 2.22 8.88 16.37
C GLY A 190 2.16 10.37 16.74
N PRO A 191 3.23 10.90 17.36
CA PRO A 191 3.37 12.35 17.52
C PRO A 191 3.21 13.03 16.16
N ALA A 192 2.53 14.18 16.14
CA ALA A 192 2.37 14.97 14.91
C ALA A 192 3.74 15.17 14.25
N PRO A 193 3.85 15.07 12.91
CA PRO A 193 5.12 15.33 12.23
C PRO A 193 5.65 16.68 12.70
N LYS A 194 6.85 16.69 13.32
CA LYS A 194 7.49 17.95 13.67
C LYS A 194 7.62 18.73 12.37
N THR A 195 6.89 19.84 12.26
CA THR A 195 7.01 20.75 11.14
C THR A 195 8.41 21.34 11.24
N THR A 196 9.37 20.77 10.52
CA THR A 196 10.65 21.43 10.31
C THR A 196 10.32 22.60 9.40
N THR A 197 10.03 23.76 9.98
CA THR A 197 10.16 25.02 9.25
C THR A 197 11.61 25.10 8.79
N THR A 198 11.87 24.67 7.56
CA THR A 198 13.08 25.04 6.86
C THR A 198 13.09 26.56 6.87
N ALA A 199 13.92 27.15 7.73
CA ALA A 199 14.13 28.58 7.71
C ALA A 199 14.49 28.93 6.27
N VAL A 200 13.70 29.81 5.66
CA VAL A 200 14.03 30.38 4.37
C VAL A 200 15.36 31.10 4.57
N VAL A 201 16.46 30.47 4.18
CA VAL A 201 17.73 31.16 4.02
C VAL A 201 17.47 32.18 2.93
N LYS A 202 17.26 33.44 3.32
CA LYS A 202 17.27 34.57 2.39
C LYS A 202 18.59 34.47 1.64
N LYS A 203 18.51 34.08 0.37
CA LYS A 203 19.66 34.11 -0.53
C LYS A 203 19.99 35.59 -0.72
N THR A 204 20.92 36.10 0.08
CA THR A 204 21.47 37.44 -0.14
C THR A 204 22.24 37.38 -1.45
N THR A 205 21.63 37.89 -2.50
CA THR A 205 22.30 38.08 -3.79
C THR A 205 23.30 39.22 -3.63
N THR A 206 24.57 38.89 -3.37
CA THR A 206 25.65 39.87 -3.52
C THR A 206 25.85 40.10 -5.02
N THR A 207 25.48 41.28 -5.49
CA THR A 207 25.73 41.70 -6.88
C THR A 207 27.24 41.84 -7.08
N ALA A 208 27.87 40.88 -7.75
CA ALA A 208 29.23 41.05 -8.25
C ALA A 208 29.19 41.97 -9.47
N ALA A 209 29.94 43.07 -9.42
CA ALA A 209 30.09 43.98 -10.55
C ALA A 209 30.77 43.25 -11.72
N VAL A 210 30.13 43.29 -12.89
CA VAL A 210 30.66 42.73 -14.14
C VAL A 210 31.77 43.64 -14.65
N VAL A 211 33.01 43.18 -14.60
CA VAL A 211 34.13 43.79 -15.33
C VAL A 211 33.96 43.48 -16.81
N ARG A 212 33.76 44.53 -17.63
CA ARG A 212 33.68 44.41 -19.10
C ARG A 212 35.05 44.04 -19.68
N LEU A 213 35.16 42.90 -20.36
CA LEU A 213 36.23 42.65 -21.32
C LEU A 213 35.84 43.17 -22.72
N PRO A 214 36.81 43.66 -23.53
CA PRO A 214 36.54 44.17 -24.86
C PRO A 214 36.21 43.04 -25.87
N LEU A 215 35.36 43.37 -26.85
CA LEU A 215 34.85 42.48 -27.90
C LEU A 215 35.97 42.00 -28.85
N LEU A 216 35.91 40.72 -29.22
CA LEU A 216 36.50 40.17 -30.46
C LEU A 216 35.37 39.74 -31.43
N PRO A 217 35.60 39.80 -32.75
CA PRO A 217 34.53 39.77 -33.76
C PRO A 217 33.95 38.38 -34.04
N LEU A 218 32.65 38.36 -34.33
CA LEU A 218 31.84 37.18 -34.68
C LEU A 218 32.26 36.54 -36.01
N SER A 219 32.44 35.22 -36.01
CA SER A 219 32.31 34.39 -37.21
C SER A 219 31.10 33.44 -37.08
N ARG A 220 30.44 33.24 -38.23
CA ARG A 220 29.10 32.69 -38.45
C ARG A 220 29.00 31.18 -38.17
N LEU A 221 27.87 30.73 -37.62
CA LEU A 221 27.34 29.38 -37.87
C LEU A 221 25.81 29.41 -38.14
N PRO A 222 25.27 28.48 -38.96
CA PRO A 222 23.93 28.58 -39.55
C PRO A 222 22.84 27.76 -38.81
N LEU A 223 21.57 28.16 -39.05
CA LEU A 223 20.34 27.55 -38.55
C LEU A 223 19.96 26.22 -39.26
N LEU A 224 19.27 25.32 -38.54
CA LEU A 224 18.47 24.23 -39.12
C LEU A 224 17.03 24.19 -38.53
N PRO A 225 16.02 23.62 -39.25
CA PRO A 225 14.60 23.94 -39.08
C PRO A 225 13.71 22.84 -38.45
N LEU A 226 12.46 23.23 -38.13
CA LEU A 226 11.34 22.48 -37.53
C LEU A 226 10.67 21.42 -38.45
N SER A 227 10.05 20.39 -37.83
CA SER A 227 9.01 19.50 -38.41
C SER A 227 8.13 18.91 -37.26
N ARG A 228 6.86 19.33 -37.08
CA ARG A 228 5.53 18.85 -37.57
C ARG A 228 4.87 17.64 -36.82
N LEU A 229 3.63 17.89 -36.37
CA LEU A 229 2.57 17.06 -35.75
C LEU A 229 1.85 16.13 -36.77
N PRO A 230 1.02 15.09 -36.41
CA PRO A 230 -0.40 15.24 -35.93
C PRO A 230 -0.87 14.04 -35.02
N LEU A 231 -2.14 13.74 -34.68
CA LEU A 231 -3.36 14.41 -34.17
C LEU A 231 -4.49 13.33 -34.05
N LEU A 232 -5.17 13.21 -32.88
CA LEU A 232 -6.56 12.71 -32.60
C LEU A 232 -6.93 11.21 -32.93
N LEU A 233 -7.96 10.51 -32.41
CA LEU A 233 -9.29 10.82 -31.81
C LEU A 233 -9.84 9.57 -31.02
N SER A 234 -11.10 9.64 -30.54
CA SER A 234 -11.72 9.06 -29.32
C SER A 234 -12.94 8.09 -29.49
N ARG A 235 -13.23 7.30 -28.41
CA ARG A 235 -14.55 6.82 -27.83
C ARG A 235 -15.45 5.84 -28.66
N PRO A 236 -16.54 5.18 -28.13
CA PRO A 236 -17.21 5.15 -26.78
C PRO A 236 -17.65 3.74 -26.21
N LEU A 237 -18.31 3.77 -25.04
CA LEU A 237 -19.00 2.70 -24.25
C LEU A 237 -20.44 2.35 -24.71
N LEU A 238 -20.98 1.19 -24.27
CA LEU A 238 -22.29 0.91 -23.56
C LEU A 238 -22.73 -0.62 -23.70
N PRO A 239 -23.77 -1.20 -23.01
CA PRO A 239 -23.96 -1.44 -21.56
C PRO A 239 -24.69 -2.80 -21.17
N LEU A 240 -25.08 -2.94 -19.86
CA LEU A 240 -26.11 -3.78 -19.18
C LEU A 240 -25.79 -5.29 -18.89
N ALA A 241 -26.18 -5.99 -17.80
CA ALA A 241 -26.72 -5.78 -16.43
C ALA A 241 -26.71 -7.20 -15.71
N PRO A 242 -27.28 -7.46 -14.49
CA PRO A 242 -26.55 -8.09 -13.37
C PRO A 242 -26.94 -9.55 -12.98
N VAL A 243 -26.07 -10.22 -12.21
CA VAL A 243 -26.32 -11.46 -11.42
C VAL A 243 -25.59 -11.26 -10.07
N PRO A 244 -26.14 -11.69 -8.91
CA PRO A 244 -25.58 -11.33 -7.60
C PRO A 244 -24.23 -12.05 -7.37
N THR A 245 -23.18 -11.27 -7.12
CA THR A 245 -21.79 -11.77 -7.05
C THR A 245 -21.18 -11.47 -5.69
N ALA A 246 -20.69 -12.52 -5.01
CA ALA A 246 -19.76 -12.40 -3.89
C ALA A 246 -18.57 -11.55 -4.34
N SER A 247 -18.29 -10.45 -3.65
CA SER A 247 -17.44 -9.37 -4.17
C SER A 247 -16.10 -9.32 -3.42
N VAL A 248 -15.00 -9.47 -4.14
CA VAL A 248 -13.64 -9.23 -3.62
C VAL A 248 -13.32 -7.74 -3.73
N LEU A 249 -13.36 -6.97 -2.65
CA LEU A 249 -13.05 -5.53 -2.72
C LEU A 249 -11.54 -5.31 -2.65
N LEU A 250 -10.96 -4.83 -3.75
CA LEU A 250 -9.56 -4.36 -3.79
C LEU A 250 -9.53 -2.86 -3.49
N VAL A 251 -9.17 -2.45 -2.27
CA VAL A 251 -9.09 -1.01 -1.92
C VAL A 251 -7.69 -0.50 -2.22
N LEU A 252 -7.50 0.11 -3.38
CA LEU A 252 -6.21 0.66 -3.76
C LEU A 252 -5.87 1.88 -2.89
N LEU A 253 -4.77 1.84 -2.13
CA LEU A 253 -4.22 2.98 -1.37
C LEU A 253 -3.08 3.66 -2.15
#